data_AF-A0A2U3QEC6-F1
#
_entry.id   AF-A0A2U3QEC6-F1
#
_cell.length_a   1.000
_cell.length_b   1.000
_cell.length_c   1.000
_cell.angle_alpha   90.00
_cell.angle_beta   90.00
_cell.angle_gamma   90.00
#
_symmetry.space_group_name_H-M   'P 1'
#
loop_
_entity.id
_entity.type
_entity.pdbx_description
1 polymer ?
#
loop_
_entity_poly.entity_id
_entity_poly.type
_entity_poly.pdbx_seq_one_letter_code
_entity_poly.pdbx_strand_id
1 'polypeptide(L)'
;MKYFKILLLSTITMALVFSFAYAAGNVEKGKALFNDPKAFNAPGEKSCNSCHPDGKGLEKAGAEGTKTWTNPGGKWLSLEDANNVCIMLANKGKTIDPMSEDMQDLVAYIRSLAKGAAMEQKKDEMMDKAKEKMMMEKMKGDMPKKLPGY
;
A
#
# COMPACT_ATOMS: atom_id res chain seq x y z
N MET A 1 37.09 -35.46 2.48
CA MET A 1 35.64 -35.55 2.17
C MET A 1 34.73 -34.97 3.27
N LYS A 2 34.79 -35.43 4.54
CA LYS A 2 33.91 -34.90 5.62
C LYS A 2 34.09 -33.41 5.90
N TYR A 3 35.33 -32.94 6.04
CA TYR A 3 35.61 -31.52 6.33
C TYR A 3 35.31 -30.58 5.17
N PHE A 4 35.50 -31.03 3.92
CA PHE A 4 35.13 -30.27 2.73
C PHE A 4 33.62 -30.06 2.63
N LYS A 5 32.82 -31.09 2.99
CA LYS A 5 31.35 -30.97 3.06
C LYS A 5 30.90 -30.01 4.15
N ILE A 6 31.54 -30.04 5.32
CA ILE A 6 31.24 -29.13 6.44
C ILE A 6 31.58 -27.68 6.08
N LEU A 7 32.73 -27.45 5.44
CA LEU A 7 33.14 -26.11 4.99
C LEU A 7 32.17 -25.55 3.93
N LEU A 8 31.79 -26.37 2.96
CA LEU A 8 30.84 -26.00 1.89
C LEU A 8 29.44 -25.68 2.44
N LEU A 9 28.93 -26.49 3.38
CA LEU A 9 27.65 -26.25 4.05
C LEU A 9 27.67 -24.94 4.87
N SER A 10 28.77 -24.65 5.57
CA SER A 10 28.92 -23.42 6.35
C SER A 10 28.97 -22.15 5.48
N THR A 11 29.53 -22.22 4.28
CA THR A 11 29.54 -21.08 3.34
C THR A 11 28.17 -20.82 2.72
N ILE A 12 27.39 -21.88 2.43
CA ILE A 12 26.05 -21.76 1.85
C ILE A 12 25.08 -21.16 2.87
N THR A 13 25.13 -21.60 4.14
CA THR A 13 24.27 -21.05 5.19
C THR A 13 24.58 -19.58 5.47
N MET A 14 25.85 -19.18 5.41
CA MET A 14 26.24 -17.78 5.59
C MET A 14 25.80 -16.90 4.41
N ALA A 15 25.82 -17.40 3.17
CA ALA A 15 25.30 -16.66 2.02
C ALA A 15 23.77 -16.46 2.08
N LEU A 16 23.02 -17.44 2.61
CA LEU A 16 21.57 -17.37 2.74
C LEU A 16 21.08 -16.31 3.72
N VAL A 17 21.81 -16.01 4.79
CA VAL A 17 21.40 -14.98 5.78
C VAL A 17 21.58 -13.55 5.27
N PHE A 18 22.49 -13.29 4.34
CA PHE A 18 22.65 -11.94 3.75
C PHE A 18 21.59 -11.60 2.70
N SER A 19 20.92 -12.60 2.11
CA SER A 19 19.93 -12.38 1.05
C SER A 19 18.58 -11.84 1.54
N PHE A 20 18.27 -11.91 2.84
CA PHE A 20 16.97 -11.49 3.38
C PHE A 20 16.91 -10.01 3.82
N ALA A 21 18.04 -9.30 3.86
CA ALA A 21 18.08 -7.91 4.32
C ALA A 21 17.56 -6.87 3.29
N TYR A 22 17.30 -7.28 2.04
CA TYR A 22 16.95 -6.38 0.93
C TYR A 22 15.43 -6.28 0.63
N ALA A 23 14.54 -6.86 1.45
CA ALA A 23 13.16 -7.12 1.02
C ALA A 23 12.11 -6.03 1.38
N ALA A 24 12.50 -4.86 1.87
CA ALA A 24 11.54 -3.80 2.26
C ALA A 24 11.89 -2.48 1.56
N GLY A 25 11.26 -2.21 0.42
CA GLY A 25 11.37 -0.92 -0.27
C GLY A 25 10.96 0.27 0.61
N ASN A 26 11.33 1.47 0.17
CA ASN A 26 11.11 2.74 0.83
C ASN A 26 9.80 3.42 0.34
N VAL A 27 8.86 3.60 1.28
CA VAL A 27 7.53 4.19 1.01
C VAL A 27 7.61 5.63 0.50
N GLU A 28 8.54 6.44 1.02
CA GLU A 28 8.67 7.85 0.67
C GLU A 28 9.24 8.01 -0.75
N LYS A 29 10.26 7.22 -1.09
CA LYS A 29 10.79 7.14 -2.46
C LYS A 29 9.74 6.63 -3.43
N GLY A 30 8.99 5.59 -3.05
CA GLY A 30 7.89 5.06 -3.85
C GLY A 30 6.80 6.08 -4.11
N LYS A 31 6.46 6.89 -3.09
CA LYS A 31 5.53 8.01 -3.23
C LYS A 31 6.09 9.08 -4.17
N ALA A 32 7.38 9.40 -4.09
CA ALA A 32 8.00 10.35 -5.00
C ALA A 32 7.91 9.88 -6.46
N LEU A 33 8.26 8.62 -6.74
CA LEU A 33 8.11 7.99 -8.07
C LEU A 33 6.66 8.01 -8.56
N PHE A 34 5.71 7.68 -7.68
CA PHE A 34 4.28 7.69 -8.01
C PHE A 34 3.76 9.07 -8.43
N ASN A 35 4.35 10.13 -7.89
CA ASN A 35 3.94 11.51 -8.15
C ASN A 35 4.68 12.17 -9.32
N ASP A 36 5.83 11.63 -9.74
CA ASP A 36 6.66 12.24 -10.77
C ASP A 36 6.15 11.91 -12.18
N PRO A 37 5.71 12.90 -12.97
CA PRO A 37 5.24 12.69 -14.34
C PRO A 37 6.37 12.34 -15.32
N LYS A 38 7.63 12.58 -14.94
CA LYS A 38 8.82 12.29 -15.75
C LYS A 38 9.50 10.98 -15.35
N ALA A 39 8.99 10.29 -14.32
CA ALA A 39 9.50 8.99 -13.92
C ALA A 39 9.46 7.99 -15.09
N PHE A 40 10.35 7.00 -15.03
CA PHE A 40 10.37 5.88 -15.97
C PHE A 40 10.58 6.31 -17.43
N ASN A 41 11.29 7.42 -17.67
CA ASN A 41 11.52 7.97 -19.02
C ASN A 41 10.21 8.26 -19.78
N ALA A 42 9.13 8.58 -19.07
CA ALA A 42 7.85 8.94 -19.67
C ALA A 42 7.97 10.28 -20.45
N PRO A 43 7.44 10.38 -21.68
CA PRO A 43 7.49 11.61 -22.47
C PRO A 43 6.41 12.64 -22.08
N GLY A 44 5.56 12.33 -21.09
CA GLY A 44 4.33 13.08 -20.80
C GLY A 44 4.33 13.88 -19.48
N GLU A 45 3.15 14.44 -19.16
CA GLU A 45 2.87 15.25 -17.97
C GLU A 45 2.09 14.49 -16.87
N LYS A 46 1.72 13.22 -17.12
CA LYS A 46 0.87 12.43 -16.24
C LYS A 46 1.69 11.45 -15.42
N SER A 47 1.59 11.55 -14.11
CA SER A 47 2.11 10.55 -13.18
C SER A 47 1.01 9.55 -12.80
N CYS A 48 1.38 8.53 -12.02
CA CYS A 48 0.39 7.61 -11.46
C CYS A 48 -0.67 8.39 -10.64
N ASN A 49 -0.23 9.43 -9.92
CA ASN A 49 -1.10 10.30 -9.13
C ASN A 49 -2.12 11.08 -9.95
N SER A 50 -1.86 11.34 -11.24
CA SER A 50 -2.82 12.01 -12.11
C SER A 50 -4.09 11.19 -12.33
N CYS A 51 -4.00 9.85 -12.30
CA CYS A 51 -5.14 8.94 -12.42
C CYS A 51 -5.62 8.40 -11.06
N HIS A 52 -4.70 8.28 -10.10
CA HIS A 52 -4.95 7.80 -8.75
C HIS A 52 -4.54 8.85 -7.70
N PRO A 53 -5.32 9.93 -7.53
CA PRO A 53 -4.99 11.00 -6.59
C PRO A 53 -4.78 10.45 -5.18
N ASP A 54 -3.60 10.68 -4.61
CA ASP A 54 -3.14 10.15 -3.32
C ASP A 54 -3.28 8.63 -3.18
N GLY A 55 -3.21 7.90 -4.30
CA GLY A 55 -3.36 6.44 -4.34
C GLY A 55 -4.82 5.95 -4.27
N LYS A 56 -5.81 6.83 -4.40
CA LYS A 56 -7.23 6.45 -4.35
C LYS A 56 -7.56 5.35 -5.36
N GLY A 57 -8.27 4.33 -4.87
CA GLY A 57 -8.70 3.16 -5.64
C GLY A 57 -7.65 2.05 -5.74
N LEU A 58 -6.47 2.23 -5.14
CA LEU A 58 -5.39 1.22 -5.10
C LEU A 58 -5.26 0.53 -3.74
N GLU A 59 -6.10 0.86 -2.76
CA GLU A 59 -6.02 0.34 -1.39
C GLU A 59 -6.15 -1.18 -1.36
N LYS A 60 -7.08 -1.72 -2.15
CA LYS A 60 -7.27 -3.17 -2.32
C LYS A 60 -6.06 -3.82 -3.00
N ALA A 61 -5.48 -3.17 -4.00
CA ALA A 61 -4.27 -3.67 -4.66
C ALA A 61 -3.09 -3.70 -3.65
N GLY A 62 -2.97 -2.68 -2.80
CA GLY A 62 -2.00 -2.64 -1.71
C GLY A 62 -2.20 -3.74 -0.66
N ALA A 63 -3.44 -4.11 -0.37
CA ALA A 63 -3.77 -5.15 0.59
C ALA A 63 -3.58 -6.57 0.02
N GLU A 64 -3.93 -6.77 -1.25
CA GLU A 64 -3.99 -8.10 -1.88
C GLU A 64 -2.70 -8.47 -2.62
N GLY A 65 -1.93 -7.48 -3.09
CA GLY A 65 -0.50 -7.44 -3.41
C GLY A 65 0.11 -8.51 -4.34
N THR A 66 -0.11 -9.78 -4.03
CA THR A 66 0.56 -10.95 -4.61
C THR A 66 -0.44 -12.01 -5.08
N LYS A 67 -1.75 -11.77 -4.89
CA LYS A 67 -2.79 -12.65 -5.39
C LYS A 67 -3.15 -12.22 -6.79
N THR A 68 -3.30 -13.19 -7.68
CA THR A 68 -3.84 -12.91 -9.00
C THR A 68 -5.18 -12.19 -8.87
N TRP A 69 -5.33 -11.02 -9.48
CA TRP A 69 -6.61 -10.34 -9.54
C TRP A 69 -7.09 -10.19 -10.98
N THR A 70 -8.39 -10.31 -11.17
CA THR A 70 -9.05 -10.07 -12.44
C THR A 70 -9.75 -8.73 -12.38
N ASN A 71 -9.43 -7.83 -13.30
CA ASN A 71 -10.21 -6.61 -13.55
C ASN A 71 -10.76 -6.64 -14.99
N PRO A 72 -11.60 -5.69 -15.41
CA PRO A 72 -12.13 -5.66 -16.79
C PRO A 72 -11.06 -5.62 -17.90
N GLY A 73 -9.81 -5.30 -17.55
CA GLY A 73 -8.66 -5.31 -18.45
C GLY A 73 -7.86 -6.63 -18.47
N GLY A 74 -8.25 -7.64 -17.70
CA GLY A 74 -7.63 -8.97 -17.71
C GLY A 74 -7.21 -9.50 -16.34
N LYS A 75 -6.42 -10.58 -16.36
CA LYS A 75 -5.86 -11.27 -15.20
C LYS A 75 -4.44 -10.76 -14.94
N TRP A 76 -4.18 -10.21 -13.76
CA TRP A 76 -2.89 -9.62 -13.38
C TRP A 76 -2.23 -10.49 -12.30
N LEU A 77 -0.92 -10.70 -12.43
CA LEU A 77 -0.19 -11.71 -11.66
C LEU A 77 0.53 -11.12 -10.42
N SER A 78 0.84 -9.83 -10.42
CA SER A 78 1.59 -9.15 -9.35
C SER A 78 1.41 -7.61 -9.38
N LEU A 79 1.76 -6.93 -8.29
CA LEU A 79 1.84 -5.46 -8.25
C LEU A 79 2.90 -4.92 -9.22
N GLU A 80 3.99 -5.65 -9.39
CA GLU A 80 5.09 -5.33 -10.28
C GLU A 80 4.64 -5.30 -11.74
N ASP A 81 3.86 -6.32 -12.16
CA ASP A 81 3.29 -6.36 -13.51
C ASP A 81 2.29 -5.24 -13.73
N ALA A 82 1.43 -4.98 -12.75
CA ALA A 82 0.45 -3.90 -12.81
C ALA A 82 1.11 -2.52 -12.90
N ASN A 83 2.17 -2.29 -12.12
CA ASN A 83 2.98 -1.08 -12.20
C ASN A 83 3.56 -0.92 -13.60
N ASN A 84 4.19 -1.95 -14.15
CA ASN A 84 4.79 -1.89 -15.48
C ASN A 84 3.76 -1.65 -16.59
N VAL A 85 2.55 -2.19 -16.45
CA VAL A 85 1.44 -1.92 -17.38
C VAL A 85 0.98 -0.47 -17.29
N CYS A 86 0.82 0.08 -16.09
CA CYS A 86 0.49 1.48 -15.90
C CYS A 86 1.58 2.39 -16.48
N ILE A 87 2.86 2.08 -16.21
CA ILE A 87 4.01 2.81 -16.75
C ILE A 87 3.97 2.82 -18.29
N MET A 88 3.80 1.65 -18.91
CA MET A 88 3.82 1.50 -20.36
C MET A 88 2.58 2.10 -21.04
N LEU A 89 1.39 1.81 -20.52
CA LEU A 89 0.14 2.15 -21.20
C LEU A 89 -0.39 3.53 -20.83
N ALA A 90 -0.29 3.93 -19.56
CA ALA A 90 -0.82 5.20 -19.08
C ALA A 90 0.23 6.32 -19.13
N ASN A 91 1.42 6.07 -18.58
CA ASN A 91 2.49 7.08 -18.54
C ASN A 91 3.27 7.14 -19.86
N LYS A 92 3.16 6.12 -20.73
CA LYS A 92 3.96 5.94 -21.95
C LYS A 92 5.48 5.90 -21.67
N GLY A 93 5.85 5.48 -20.45
CA GLY A 93 7.23 5.30 -20.03
C GLY A 93 7.80 3.93 -20.40
N LYS A 94 9.07 3.73 -20.06
CA LYS A 94 9.78 2.46 -20.17
C LYS A 94 9.53 1.64 -18.91
N THR A 95 9.16 0.38 -19.08
CA THR A 95 9.03 -0.55 -17.95
C THR A 95 10.35 -0.67 -17.18
N ILE A 96 10.24 -0.90 -15.88
CA ILE A 96 11.38 -1.09 -14.98
C ILE A 96 11.51 -2.57 -14.61
N ASP A 97 12.71 -2.96 -14.18
CA ASP A 97 12.97 -4.32 -13.71
C ASP A 97 12.09 -4.62 -12.47
N PRO A 98 11.27 -5.70 -12.47
CA PRO A 98 10.47 -6.11 -11.32
C PRO A 98 11.26 -6.28 -10.03
N MET A 99 12.57 -6.52 -10.11
CA MET A 99 13.46 -6.68 -8.96
C MET A 99 14.23 -5.41 -8.58
N SER A 100 14.09 -4.32 -9.33
CA SER A 100 14.80 -3.04 -9.06
C SER A 100 14.36 -2.38 -7.76
N GLU A 101 15.24 -1.53 -7.20
CA GLU A 101 14.92 -0.69 -6.04
C GLU A 101 13.69 0.20 -6.31
N ASP A 102 13.61 0.84 -7.47
CA ASP A 102 12.47 1.67 -7.86
C ASP A 102 11.14 0.89 -7.84
N MET A 103 11.14 -0.37 -8.31
CA MET A 103 9.94 -1.21 -8.25
C MET A 103 9.59 -1.57 -6.81
N GLN A 104 10.59 -1.95 -6.00
CA GLN A 104 10.38 -2.29 -4.60
C GLN A 104 9.81 -1.11 -3.81
N ASP A 105 10.33 0.09 -4.04
CA ASP A 105 9.86 1.34 -3.45
C ASP A 105 8.42 1.63 -3.87
N LEU A 106 8.10 1.51 -5.16
CA LEU A 106 6.75 1.72 -5.68
C LEU A 106 5.75 0.72 -5.08
N VAL A 107 6.12 -0.56 -5.01
CA VAL A 107 5.31 -1.61 -4.36
C VAL A 107 5.14 -1.33 -2.87
N ALA A 108 6.18 -0.87 -2.17
CA ALA A 108 6.09 -0.50 -0.77
C ALA A 108 5.10 0.65 -0.54
N TYR A 109 5.12 1.67 -1.42
CA TYR A 109 4.14 2.75 -1.38
C TYR A 109 2.72 2.25 -1.60
N ILE A 110 2.45 1.45 -2.64
CA ILE A 110 1.10 0.94 -2.91
C ILE A 110 0.59 0.07 -1.75
N ARG A 111 1.44 -0.77 -1.16
CA ARG A 111 1.10 -1.56 0.04
C ARG A 111 0.77 -0.69 1.25
N SER A 112 1.41 0.47 1.39
CA SER A 112 1.13 1.40 2.49
C SER A 112 -0.29 1.99 2.45
N LEU A 113 -0.89 2.09 1.25
CA LEU A 113 -2.24 2.64 1.05
C LEU A 113 -3.32 1.80 1.78
N ALA A 114 -3.13 0.48 1.87
CA ALA A 114 -4.03 -0.39 2.62
C ALA A 114 -4.09 -0.05 4.12
N LYS A 115 -2.94 0.31 4.70
CA LYS A 115 -2.86 0.73 6.11
C LYS A 115 -3.51 2.09 6.33
N GLY A 116 -3.32 3.03 5.38
CA GLY A 116 -3.97 4.33 5.39
C GLY A 116 -5.50 4.20 5.39
N ALA A 117 -6.04 3.35 4.51
CA ALA A 117 -7.47 3.08 4.42
C ALA A 117 -8.04 2.51 5.74
N ALA A 118 -7.36 1.53 6.33
CA ALA A 118 -7.78 0.93 7.60
C ALA A 118 -7.73 1.92 8.78
N MET A 119 -6.77 2.86 8.76
CA MET A 119 -6.67 3.92 9.78
C MET A 119 -7.80 4.93 9.65
N GLU A 120 -8.12 5.38 8.43
CA GLU A 120 -9.21 6.35 8.22
C GLU A 120 -10.56 5.74 8.61
N GLN A 121 -10.82 4.48 8.26
CA GLN A 121 -12.04 3.77 8.68
C GLN A 121 -12.19 3.71 10.20
N LYS A 122 -11.12 3.40 10.94
CA LYS A 122 -11.14 3.38 12.42
C LYS A 122 -11.42 4.77 13.01
N LYS A 123 -10.87 5.80 12.39
CA LYS A 123 -11.08 7.19 12.80
C LYS A 123 -12.53 7.60 12.57
N ASP A 124 -13.10 7.28 11.42
CA ASP A 124 -14.51 7.57 11.12
C ASP A 124 -15.46 6.84 12.09
N GLU A 125 -15.21 5.55 12.35
CA GLU A 125 -15.97 4.77 13.33
C GLU A 125 -15.89 5.38 14.73
N MET A 126 -14.71 5.84 15.15
CA MET A 126 -14.52 6.52 16.43
C MET A 126 -15.29 7.83 16.49
N MET A 127 -15.27 8.62 15.41
CA MET A 127 -15.97 9.90 15.34
C MET A 127 -17.48 9.72 15.36
N ASP A 128 -18.01 8.70 14.69
CA ASP A 128 -19.44 8.43 14.71
C ASP A 128 -19.91 7.92 16.07
N LYS A 129 -19.13 7.06 16.75
CA LYS A 129 -19.40 6.68 18.15
C LYS A 129 -19.36 7.88 19.09
N ALA A 130 -18.44 8.83 18.86
CA ALA A 130 -18.36 10.05 19.66
C ALA A 130 -19.60 10.93 19.47
N LYS A 131 -20.06 11.11 18.21
CA LYS A 131 -21.30 11.84 17.90
C LYS A 131 -22.51 11.18 18.54
N GLU A 132 -22.65 9.85 18.42
CA GLU A 132 -23.74 9.10 19.03
C GLU A 132 -23.76 9.29 20.55
N LYS A 133 -22.60 9.13 21.22
CA LYS A 133 -22.49 9.36 22.66
C LYS A 133 -22.91 10.78 23.07
N MET A 134 -22.46 11.80 22.34
CA MET A 134 -22.83 13.19 22.60
C MET A 134 -24.34 13.43 22.43
N MET A 135 -24.98 12.83 21.41
CA MET A 135 -26.42 12.90 21.24
C MET A 135 -27.17 12.25 22.41
N MET A 136 -26.72 11.06 22.86
CA MET A 136 -27.33 10.36 23.98
C MET A 136 -27.16 11.12 25.31
N GLU A 137 -26.01 11.75 25.55
CA GLU A 137 -25.80 12.61 26.73
C GLU A 137 -26.71 13.83 26.71
N LYS A 138 -26.90 14.46 25.54
CA LYS A 138 -27.84 15.58 25.38
C LYS A 138 -29.29 15.15 25.68
N MET A 139 -29.73 14.01 25.14
CA MET A 139 -31.07 13.47 25.41
C MET A 139 -31.30 13.13 26.90
N LYS A 140 -30.26 12.69 27.61
CA LYS A 140 -30.34 12.46 29.07
C LYS A 140 -30.42 13.77 29.87
N GLY A 141 -29.76 14.83 29.40
CA GLY A 141 -29.83 16.16 30.00
C GLY A 141 -31.20 16.85 29.81
N ASP A 142 -31.86 16.56 28.68
CA ASP A 142 -33.17 17.13 28.33
C ASP A 142 -34.35 16.32 28.89
N MET A 143 -34.11 15.22 29.62
CA MET A 143 -35.18 14.44 30.25
C MET A 143 -35.85 15.26 31.37
N PRO A 144 -37.18 15.47 31.32
CA PRO A 144 -37.87 16.22 32.36
C PRO A 144 -37.68 15.51 33.70
N LYS A 145 -37.12 16.23 34.69
CA LYS A 145 -37.04 15.74 36.06
C LYS A 145 -38.47 15.37 36.48
N LYS A 146 -38.68 14.09 36.86
CA LYS A 146 -39.94 13.65 37.47
C LYS A 146 -40.30 14.66 38.55
N LEU A 147 -41.41 15.37 38.35
CA LEU A 147 -41.98 16.23 39.38
C LEU A 147 -42.21 15.33 40.61
N PRO A 148 -41.69 15.71 41.79
CA PRO A 148 -41.97 14.96 43.01
C PRO A 148 -43.49 14.91 43.18
N GLY A 149 -44.01 13.68 43.33
CA GLY A 149 -45.44 13.43 43.46
C GLY A 149 -46.03 14.23 44.61
N TYR A 150 -47.10 14.96 44.31
CA TYR A 150 -48.05 15.46 45.30
C TYR A 150 -49.03 14.34 45.67
#